data_AF-A0A3S1HD46-F1
#
_entry.id   AF-A0A3S1HD46-F1
#
_cell.length_a   1.000
_cell.length_b   1.000
_cell.length_c   1.000
_cell.angle_alpha   90.00
_cell.angle_beta   90.00
_cell.angle_gamma   90.00
#
_symmetry.space_group_name_H-M   'P 1'
#
loop_
_entity.id
_entity.type
_entity.pdbx_description
1 polymer ?
#
loop_
_entity_poly.entity_id
_entity_poly.type
_entity_poly.pdbx_seq_one_letter_code
_entity_poly.pdbx_strand_id
1 'polypeptide(L)'
;MWIWALRPAPFPLLHPTDFGIQFNLTGSDSNQWSINRVWYHGQVFDSLQDLARRYADGTIEKSNMTSPVYTEDLFSTLHRRGDYSPPNAQRPPTIVEPDGKRYSIKDKKVTYLDWTFHYRHSSFFGPQLFDIRFKGERIVYELMVSEIASFYSGDVPLT
;
A
#
# COMPACT_ATOMS: atom_id res chain seq x y z
N MET A 1 -15.57 6.88 -8.78
CA MET A 1 -14.58 6.18 -7.93
C MET A 1 -15.30 5.19 -7.03
N TRP A 2 -14.82 3.95 -6.96
CA TRP A 2 -15.32 2.97 -5.99
C TRP A 2 -14.56 3.12 -4.65
N ILE A 3 -15.28 3.04 -3.54
CA ILE A 3 -14.70 3.03 -2.19
C ILE A 3 -15.22 1.81 -1.45
N TRP A 4 -14.29 1.01 -0.93
CA TRP A 4 -14.57 -0.19 -0.15
C TRP A 4 -14.66 0.16 1.33
N ALA A 5 -15.73 -0.25 2.01
CA ALA A 5 -15.76 -0.20 3.46
C ALA A 5 -14.87 -1.31 4.04
N LEU A 6 -13.94 -0.88 4.91
CA LEU A 6 -13.00 -1.75 5.61
C LEU A 6 -13.24 -1.65 7.11
N ARG A 7 -12.93 -2.71 7.87
CA ARG A 7 -12.96 -2.64 9.33
C ARG A 7 -11.69 -1.95 9.86
N PRO A 8 -11.80 -1.09 10.89
CA PRO A 8 -10.63 -0.46 11.50
C PRO A 8 -9.85 -1.48 12.34
N ALA A 9 -8.80 -2.05 11.74
CA ALA A 9 -7.90 -3.02 12.36
C ALA A 9 -6.48 -2.86 11.79
N PRO A 10 -5.42 -3.42 12.42
CA PRO A 10 -4.10 -3.52 11.78
C PRO A 10 -4.22 -4.08 10.36
N PHE A 11 -3.61 -3.41 9.39
CA PHE A 11 -3.74 -3.73 7.96
C PHE A 11 -5.22 -3.84 7.49
N PRO A 12 -5.99 -2.73 7.45
CA PRO A 12 -7.43 -2.74 7.15
C PRO A 12 -7.81 -3.38 5.80
N LEU A 13 -6.89 -3.37 4.82
CA LEU A 13 -7.09 -4.01 3.52
C LEU A 13 -7.34 -5.53 3.62
N LEU A 14 -6.92 -6.16 4.72
CA LEU A 14 -7.18 -7.58 5.00
C LEU A 14 -8.51 -7.81 5.74
N HIS A 15 -9.25 -6.74 6.06
CA HIS A 15 -10.55 -6.78 6.69
C HIS A 15 -11.61 -6.05 5.85
N PRO A 16 -11.80 -6.44 4.57
CA PRO A 16 -12.87 -5.88 3.77
C PRO A 16 -14.23 -6.23 4.39
N THR A 17 -15.22 -5.41 4.08
CA THR A 17 -16.63 -5.75 4.32
C THR A 17 -17.32 -6.04 3.00
N ASP A 18 -18.44 -6.74 2.98
CA ASP A 18 -19.21 -6.94 1.74
C ASP A 18 -20.01 -5.71 1.34
N PHE A 19 -19.42 -4.52 1.42
CA PHE A 19 -20.08 -3.25 1.14
C PHE A 19 -19.13 -2.25 0.48
N GLY A 20 -19.58 -1.63 -0.61
CA GLY A 20 -18.84 -0.62 -1.33
C GLY A 20 -19.75 0.39 -2.01
N ILE A 21 -19.25 1.60 -2.23
CA ILE A 21 -20.01 2.71 -2.83
C ILE A 21 -19.28 3.25 -4.05
N GLN A 22 -20.01 3.49 -5.12
CA GLN A 22 -19.52 4.21 -6.28
C GLN A 22 -19.90 5.70 -6.17
N PHE A 23 -18.90 6.55 -5.99
CA PHE A 23 -19.06 8.00 -5.98
C PHE A 23 -18.78 8.60 -7.36
N ASN A 24 -19.62 9.55 -7.75
CA ASN A 24 -19.30 10.55 -8.76
C ASN A 24 -18.73 11.79 -8.06
N LEU A 25 -17.44 12.02 -8.26
CA LEU A 25 -16.69 13.14 -7.69
C LEU A 25 -16.24 14.11 -8.80
N THR A 26 -17.02 14.21 -9.88
CA THR A 26 -16.67 15.07 -11.01
C THR A 26 -16.80 16.54 -10.60
N GLY A 27 -15.76 17.33 -10.88
CA GLY A 27 -15.72 18.76 -10.57
C GLY A 27 -15.34 19.06 -9.11
N SER A 28 -15.05 20.33 -8.85
CA SER A 28 -14.57 20.81 -7.55
C SER A 28 -15.67 21.22 -6.57
N ASP A 29 -16.92 21.35 -7.01
CA ASP A 29 -18.06 21.65 -6.15
C ASP A 29 -18.59 20.36 -5.52
N SER A 30 -18.36 20.19 -4.22
CA SER A 30 -18.78 19.01 -3.48
C SER A 30 -20.30 18.83 -3.40
N ASN A 31 -21.09 19.88 -3.64
CA ASN A 31 -22.54 19.78 -3.71
C ASN A 31 -23.03 19.06 -4.98
N GLN A 32 -22.19 18.97 -6.01
CA GLN A 32 -22.50 18.23 -7.25
C GLN A 32 -22.08 16.76 -7.17
N TRP A 33 -21.39 16.36 -6.10
CA TRP A 33 -20.98 14.98 -5.92
C TRP A 33 -22.19 14.11 -5.56
N SER A 34 -22.20 12.87 -6.05
CA SER A 34 -23.33 11.97 -5.91
C SER A 34 -22.89 10.51 -5.75
N ILE A 35 -23.81 9.68 -5.26
CA ILE A 35 -23.66 8.23 -5.22
C ILE A 35 -24.35 7.67 -6.47
N ASN A 36 -23.58 7.00 -7.32
CA ASN A 36 -24.10 6.43 -8.57
C ASN A 36 -24.65 5.02 -8.37
N ARG A 37 -23.94 4.20 -7.59
CA ARG A 37 -24.23 2.78 -7.35
C ARG A 37 -23.74 2.38 -5.97
N VAL A 38 -24.32 1.30 -5.46
CA VAL A 38 -23.89 0.65 -4.21
C VAL A 38 -23.69 -0.82 -4.51
N TRP A 39 -22.63 -1.43 -4.00
CA TRP A 39 -22.40 -2.86 -4.06
C TRP A 39 -22.54 -3.45 -2.65
N TYR A 40 -23.31 -4.53 -2.53
CA TYR A 40 -23.45 -5.28 -1.28
C TYR A 40 -23.67 -6.75 -1.59
N HIS A 41 -22.93 -7.63 -0.91
CA HIS A 41 -23.09 -9.09 -1.00
C HIS A 41 -23.23 -9.60 -2.46
N GLY A 42 -22.28 -9.24 -3.33
CA GLY A 42 -22.26 -9.67 -4.72
C GLY A 42 -23.27 -8.99 -5.66
N GLN A 43 -24.12 -8.09 -5.15
CA GLN A 43 -25.16 -7.41 -5.92
C GLN A 43 -24.91 -5.90 -6.02
N VAL A 44 -25.34 -5.30 -7.12
CA VAL A 44 -25.29 -3.84 -7.32
C VAL A 44 -26.70 -3.26 -7.24
N PHE A 45 -26.82 -2.16 -6.51
CA PHE A 45 -28.06 -1.41 -6.28
C PHE A 45 -27.92 0.01 -6.84
N ASP A 46 -29.05 0.58 -7.27
CA ASP A 46 -29.09 1.93 -7.85
C ASP A 46 -28.94 3.04 -6.79
N SER A 47 -29.30 2.77 -5.53
CA SER A 47 -29.22 3.75 -4.44
C SER A 47 -29.04 3.10 -3.08
N LEU A 48 -28.57 3.89 -2.11
CA LEU A 48 -28.50 3.46 -0.70
C LEU A 48 -29.90 3.19 -0.13
N GLN A 49 -30.91 3.93 -0.58
CA GLN A 49 -32.28 3.77 -0.12
C GLN A 49 -32.86 2.42 -0.55
N ASP A 50 -32.59 1.97 -1.79
CA ASP A 50 -33.04 0.65 -2.24
C ASP A 50 -32.37 -0.48 -1.44
N LEU A 51 -31.05 -0.39 -1.22
CA LEU A 51 -30.34 -1.32 -0.36
C LEU A 51 -30.91 -1.33 1.07
N ALA A 52 -31.08 -0.17 1.70
CA ALA A 52 -31.54 -0.06 3.08
C ALA A 52 -32.96 -0.64 3.26
N ARG A 53 -33.87 -0.34 2.32
CA ARG A 53 -35.23 -0.89 2.30
C ARG A 53 -35.19 -2.42 2.18
N ARG A 54 -34.51 -2.95 1.16
CA ARG A 54 -34.43 -4.41 0.93
C ARG A 54 -33.77 -5.16 2.08
N TYR A 55 -32.76 -4.55 2.71
CA TYR A 55 -32.07 -5.06 3.89
C TYR A 55 -33.01 -5.11 5.11
N ALA A 56 -33.82 -4.08 5.32
CA ALA A 56 -34.81 -4.03 6.40
C ALA A 56 -35.95 -5.03 6.18
N ASP A 57 -36.44 -5.14 4.95
CA ASP A 57 -37.50 -6.06 4.54
C ASP A 57 -37.03 -7.53 4.52
N GLY A 58 -35.72 -7.79 4.63
CA GLY A 58 -35.16 -9.15 4.62
C GLY A 58 -35.22 -9.83 3.25
N THR A 59 -35.27 -9.04 2.17
CA THR A 59 -35.40 -9.54 0.77
C THR A 59 -34.07 -9.81 0.09
N ILE A 60 -32.96 -9.54 0.77
CA ILE A 60 -31.59 -9.81 0.32
C ILE A 60 -30.82 -10.55 1.41
N GLU A 61 -29.84 -11.35 1.00
CA GLU A 61 -28.96 -12.05 1.91
C GLU A 61 -28.06 -11.06 2.67
N LYS A 62 -27.82 -11.34 3.96
CA LYS A 62 -27.01 -10.50 4.84
C LYS A 62 -25.67 -11.17 5.10
N SER A 63 -24.59 -10.49 4.76
CA SER A 63 -23.24 -10.92 5.11
C SER A 63 -23.04 -10.90 6.62
N ASN A 64 -22.80 -12.08 7.20
CA ASN A 64 -22.43 -12.23 8.60
C ASN A 64 -20.90 -12.30 8.71
N MET A 65 -20.29 -11.15 8.98
CA MET A 65 -18.85 -11.03 9.18
C MET A 65 -18.55 -10.63 10.62
N THR A 66 -17.78 -11.45 11.33
CA THR A 66 -17.30 -11.12 12.67
C THR A 66 -16.37 -9.92 12.62
N SER A 67 -16.68 -8.88 13.40
CA SER A 67 -15.78 -7.73 13.53
C SER A 67 -14.44 -8.19 14.12
N PRO A 68 -13.29 -7.69 13.63
CA PRO A 68 -12.01 -8.04 14.19
C PRO A 68 -11.93 -7.57 15.65
N VAL A 69 -11.44 -8.46 16.52
CA VAL A 69 -11.07 -8.12 17.90
C VAL A 69 -9.58 -7.87 17.91
N TYR A 70 -9.17 -6.72 18.45
CA TYR A 70 -7.75 -6.39 18.54
C TYR A 70 -7.08 -7.29 19.59
N THR A 71 -6.25 -8.21 19.10
CA THR A 71 -5.40 -9.09 19.91
C THR A 71 -4.05 -9.24 19.21
N GLU A 72 -3.02 -9.69 19.93
CA GLU A 72 -1.71 -9.98 19.32
C GLU A 72 -1.82 -11.09 18.26
N ASP A 73 -2.76 -12.02 18.46
CA ASP A 73 -3.04 -13.14 17.57
C ASP A 73 -3.87 -12.79 16.34
N LEU A 74 -4.38 -11.56 16.22
CA LEU A 74 -5.14 -11.13 15.05
C LEU A 74 -4.28 -11.32 13.79
N PHE A 75 -4.81 -12.08 12.82
CA PHE A 75 -4.08 -12.55 11.65
C PHE A 75 -3.42 -11.42 10.83
N SER A 76 -3.98 -10.21 10.89
CA SER A 76 -3.48 -9.06 10.16
C SER A 76 -2.35 -8.32 10.88
N THR A 77 -1.99 -8.67 12.12
CA THR A 77 -0.81 -8.09 12.79
C THR A 77 0.47 -8.73 12.29
N LEU A 78 1.59 -8.01 12.44
CA LEU A 78 2.94 -8.54 12.19
C LEU A 78 3.58 -9.16 13.45
N HIS A 79 2.78 -9.41 14.50
CA HIS A 79 3.29 -10.11 15.67
C HIS A 79 3.72 -11.52 15.25
N ARG A 80 4.92 -11.90 15.70
CA ARG A 80 5.44 -13.24 15.45
C ARG A 80 4.55 -14.26 16.15
N ARG A 81 4.09 -15.26 15.41
CA ARG A 81 3.23 -16.36 15.89
C ARG A 81 3.88 -17.71 15.58
N GLY A 82 3.44 -18.74 16.30
CA GLY A 82 3.93 -20.11 16.15
C GLY A 82 5.24 -20.39 16.88
N ASP A 83 5.72 -21.62 16.74
CA ASP A 83 6.90 -22.08 17.46
C ASP A 83 8.18 -21.41 16.96
N TYR A 84 9.06 -21.08 17.90
CA TYR A 84 10.37 -20.54 17.61
C TYR A 84 11.31 -21.67 17.20
N SER A 85 11.87 -21.60 15.99
CA SER A 85 12.95 -22.50 15.56
C SER A 85 14.20 -21.70 15.18
N PRO A 86 15.32 -21.82 15.92
CA PRO A 86 15.47 -22.55 17.19
C PRO A 86 14.75 -21.82 18.36
N PRO A 87 14.34 -22.54 19.44
CA PRO A 87 13.67 -21.94 20.59
C PRO A 87 14.49 -20.85 21.29
N ASN A 88 15.81 -21.03 21.31
CA ASN A 88 16.79 -20.08 21.84
C ASN A 88 17.59 -19.46 20.71
N ALA A 89 16.95 -18.58 19.94
CA ALA A 89 17.63 -17.88 18.86
C ALA A 89 18.77 -17.01 19.40
N GLN A 90 19.97 -17.21 18.86
CA GLN A 90 21.08 -16.29 19.08
C GLN A 90 20.80 -14.96 18.34
N ARG A 91 21.50 -13.90 18.73
CA ARG A 91 21.44 -12.63 17.99
C ARG A 91 21.78 -12.89 16.51
N PRO A 92 21.05 -12.28 15.55
CA PRO A 92 21.41 -12.41 14.15
C PRO A 92 22.78 -11.77 13.90
N PRO A 93 23.50 -12.20 12.84
CA PRO A 93 24.71 -11.52 12.41
C PRO A 93 24.46 -10.02 12.24
N THR A 94 25.36 -9.20 12.78
CA THR A 94 25.31 -7.74 12.67
C THR A 94 26.43 -7.27 11.75
N ILE A 95 26.10 -6.37 10.82
CA ILE A 95 27.10 -5.70 9.98
C ILE A 95 27.80 -4.64 10.84
N VAL A 96 29.13 -4.68 10.86
CA VAL A 96 29.97 -3.70 11.54
C VAL A 96 30.94 -3.05 10.54
N GLU A 97 31.35 -1.80 10.81
CA GLU A 97 32.34 -1.06 10.02
C GLU A 97 33.58 -0.77 10.90
N PRO A 98 34.49 -1.73 11.12
CA PRO A 98 35.61 -1.58 12.08
C PRO A 98 36.53 -0.41 11.77
N ASP A 99 36.80 -0.19 10.48
CA ASP A 99 37.64 0.90 9.97
C ASP A 99 36.80 2.12 9.53
N GLY A 100 35.53 2.15 9.91
CA GLY A 100 34.57 3.17 9.51
C GLY A 100 34.13 3.08 8.04
N LYS A 101 33.53 4.17 7.55
CA LYS A 101 32.93 4.25 6.21
C LYS A 101 34.02 4.32 5.14
N ARG A 102 33.93 3.42 4.16
CA ARG A 102 34.81 3.42 2.96
C ARG A 102 34.28 4.29 1.81
N TYR A 103 33.21 5.03 2.04
CA TYR A 103 32.61 5.98 1.11
C TYR A 103 32.54 7.36 1.74
N SER A 104 32.52 8.40 0.91
CA SER A 104 32.25 9.77 1.36
C SER A 104 30.97 10.29 0.72
N ILE A 105 30.23 11.08 1.49
CA ILE A 105 29.05 11.80 1.02
C ILE A 105 29.32 13.28 1.29
N LYS A 106 29.35 14.09 0.24
CA LYS A 106 29.42 15.55 0.33
C LYS A 106 28.25 16.12 -0.45
N ASP A 107 27.40 16.86 0.24
CA ASP A 107 26.13 17.35 -0.28
C ASP A 107 25.28 16.19 -0.84
N LYS A 108 25.14 16.10 -2.16
CA LYS A 108 24.41 15.05 -2.86
C LYS A 108 25.31 14.11 -3.66
N LYS A 109 26.63 14.23 -3.51
CA LYS A 109 27.61 13.42 -4.24
C LYS A 109 28.14 12.30 -3.34
N VAL A 110 28.10 11.08 -3.84
CA VAL A 110 28.71 9.90 -3.24
C VAL A 110 30.01 9.60 -3.97
N THR A 111 31.06 9.29 -3.21
CA THR A 111 32.32 8.72 -3.73
C THR A 111 32.59 7.41 -3.01
N TYR A 112 32.83 6.33 -3.76
CA TYR A 112 33.17 5.02 -3.21
C TYR A 112 34.16 4.32 -4.14
N LEU A 113 35.41 4.14 -3.69
CA LEU A 113 36.50 3.69 -4.55
C LEU A 113 36.57 4.58 -5.82
N ASP A 114 36.56 3.97 -7.01
CA ASP A 114 36.57 4.66 -8.29
C ASP A 114 35.17 5.13 -8.75
N TRP A 115 34.12 4.89 -7.97
CA TRP A 115 32.75 5.32 -8.27
C TRP A 115 32.47 6.70 -7.75
N THR A 116 31.84 7.52 -8.58
CA THR A 116 31.20 8.77 -8.16
C THR A 116 29.84 8.92 -8.79
N PHE A 117 28.86 9.40 -8.03
CA PHE A 117 27.54 9.73 -8.55
C PHE A 117 26.84 10.75 -7.67
N HIS A 118 25.83 11.41 -8.20
CA HIS A 118 24.93 12.28 -7.46
C HIS A 118 23.61 11.57 -7.21
N TYR A 119 22.96 11.82 -6.07
CA TYR A 119 21.63 11.28 -5.79
C TYR A 119 20.60 12.38 -5.53
N ARG A 120 19.35 12.07 -5.86
CA ARG A 120 18.17 12.88 -5.56
C ARG A 120 17.02 11.96 -5.16
N HIS A 121 16.09 12.50 -4.39
CA HIS A 121 14.78 11.91 -4.19
C HIS A 121 13.72 12.87 -4.72
N SER A 122 12.89 12.41 -5.66
CA SER A 122 11.75 13.13 -6.21
C SER A 122 10.48 12.73 -5.47
N SER A 123 9.61 13.67 -5.14
CA SER A 123 8.31 13.38 -4.54
C SER A 123 7.38 12.58 -5.46
N PHE A 124 7.64 12.59 -6.78
CA PHE A 124 6.83 11.87 -7.77
C PHE A 124 7.50 10.58 -8.25
N PHE A 125 8.81 10.62 -8.49
CA PHE A 125 9.55 9.51 -9.13
C PHE A 125 10.46 8.75 -8.15
N GLY A 126 10.52 9.15 -6.89
CA GLY A 126 11.32 8.46 -5.88
C GLY A 126 12.83 8.63 -6.11
N PRO A 127 13.65 7.58 -5.86
CA PRO A 127 15.11 7.63 -5.95
C PRO A 127 15.64 7.83 -7.37
N GLN A 128 16.64 8.68 -7.51
CA GLN A 128 17.30 9.01 -8.77
C GLN A 128 18.81 9.16 -8.57
N LEU A 129 19.60 8.67 -9.52
CA LEU A 129 21.05 8.82 -9.59
C LEU A 129 21.44 9.58 -10.86
N PHE A 130 22.43 10.45 -10.75
CA PHE A 130 22.90 11.31 -11.83
C PHE A 130 24.43 11.31 -11.92
N ASP A 131 24.95 11.58 -13.11
CA ASP A 131 26.38 11.66 -13.40
C ASP A 131 27.17 10.49 -12.79
N ILE A 132 26.73 9.26 -13.06
CA ILE A 132 27.39 8.05 -12.57
C ILE A 132 28.66 7.85 -13.38
N ARG A 133 29.79 7.81 -12.67
CA ARG A 133 31.13 7.64 -13.23
C ARG A 133 31.86 6.49 -12.56
N PHE A 134 32.72 5.84 -13.33
CA PHE A 134 33.72 4.91 -12.85
C PHE A 134 35.08 5.34 -13.40
N LYS A 135 36.09 5.44 -12.53
CA LYS A 135 37.45 5.91 -12.89
C LYS A 135 37.45 7.27 -13.61
N GLY A 136 36.53 8.15 -13.21
CA GLY A 136 36.38 9.50 -13.76
C GLY A 136 35.59 9.61 -15.07
N GLU A 137 35.35 8.50 -15.76
CA GLU A 137 34.57 8.44 -17.00
C GLU A 137 33.08 8.27 -16.69
N ARG A 138 32.22 9.06 -17.35
CA ARG A 138 30.76 8.95 -17.21
C ARG A 138 30.26 7.76 -18.00
N ILE A 139 29.53 6.90 -17.31
CA ILE A 139 28.88 5.71 -17.87
C ILE A 139 27.37 5.89 -17.96
N VAL A 140 26.75 6.64 -17.04
CA VAL A 140 25.31 6.92 -17.05
C VAL A 140 25.07 8.38 -16.68
N TYR A 141 24.30 9.10 -17.50
CA TYR A 141 23.89 10.48 -17.18
C TYR A 141 22.81 10.51 -16.10
N GLU A 142 21.78 9.68 -16.23
CA GLU A 142 20.64 9.59 -15.33
C GLU A 142 20.15 8.13 -15.23
N LEU A 143 19.88 7.68 -14.01
CA LEU A 143 19.27 6.40 -13.69
C LEU A 143 18.19 6.63 -12.63
N MET A 144 16.93 6.39 -12.97
CA MET A 144 15.80 6.67 -12.07
C MET A 144 14.68 5.63 -12.22
N VAL A 145 13.82 5.56 -11.21
CA VAL A 145 12.51 4.92 -11.32
C VAL A 145 11.59 5.86 -12.11
N SER A 146 10.83 5.31 -13.07
CA SER A 146 9.86 6.09 -13.85
C SER A 146 8.43 5.91 -13.37
N GLU A 147 7.95 4.67 -13.28
CA GLU A 147 6.55 4.38 -12.92
C GLU A 147 6.47 2.99 -12.29
N ILE A 148 5.47 2.77 -11.44
CA ILE A 148 5.13 1.48 -10.86
C ILE A 148 3.63 1.25 -11.08
N ALA A 149 3.30 0.25 -11.89
CA ALA A 149 1.91 -0.10 -12.17
C ALA A 149 1.52 -1.42 -11.48
N SER A 150 0.29 -1.48 -10.99
CA SER A 150 -0.36 -2.69 -10.51
C SER A 150 -1.75 -2.79 -11.13
N PHE A 151 -2.04 -3.92 -11.78
CA PHE A 151 -3.32 -4.18 -12.43
C PHE A 151 -4.05 -5.26 -11.65
N TYR A 152 -5.31 -4.99 -11.30
CA TYR A 152 -6.17 -5.88 -10.54
C TYR A 152 -7.34 -6.34 -11.40
N SER A 153 -7.87 -7.52 -11.06
CA SER A 153 -9.08 -8.09 -11.63
C SER A 153 -9.75 -8.96 -10.59
N GLY A 154 -11.07 -8.90 -10.51
CA GLY A 154 -11.86 -9.70 -9.58
C GLY A 154 -13.34 -9.65 -9.94
N ASP A 155 -14.15 -10.36 -9.16
CA ASP A 155 -15.60 -10.43 -9.29
C ASP A 155 -16.32 -9.24 -8.63
N VAL A 156 -15.65 -8.59 -7.68
CA VAL A 156 -16.14 -7.39 -7.00
C VAL A 156 -15.84 -6.15 -7.86
N PRO A 157 -16.80 -5.23 -8.09
CA PRO A 157 -16.58 -4.06 -8.96
C PRO A 157 -15.55 -3.05 -8.43
N LEU A 158 -15.03 -3.27 -7.22
CA LEU A 158 -14.01 -2.46 -6.56
C LEU A 158 -12.58 -2.94 -6.83
N THR A 159 -12.40 -4.11 -7.45
CA THR A 159 -11.10 -4.68 -7.85
C THR A 159 -10.73 -4.36 -9.28
#